data_AF-A0A941ACP5-F1
#
_entry.id   AF-A0A941ACP5-F1
#
_cell.length_a   1.000
_cell.length_b   1.000
_cell.length_c   1.000
_cell.angle_alpha   90.00
_cell.angle_beta   90.00
_cell.angle_gamma   90.00
#
_symmetry.space_group_name_H-M   'P 1'
#
loop_
_entity.id
_entity.type
_entity.pdbx_description
1 polymer ?
#
loop_
_entity_poly.entity_id
_entity_poly.type
_entity_poly.pdbx_seq_one_letter_code
_entity_poly.pdbx_strand_id
1 'polypeptide(L)'
;RLQAEQEVQTPVGHTLYWDYYCYVQENPIVRWKSPTAILYGSEDNVSEFDVVSAFANKFHCALEIMDRGEHYFHTPEQLSFYRQWLKKHLN
;
A
#
# COMPACT_ATOMS: atom_id res chain seq x y z
N ARG A 1 14.01 14.13 13.04
CA ARG A 1 12.92 15.13 13.11
C ARG A 1 11.73 14.63 13.92
N LEU A 2 10.98 13.63 13.46
CA LEU A 2 9.80 13.11 14.17
C LEU A 2 10.07 12.71 15.63
N GLN A 3 11.17 12.00 15.91
CA GLN A 3 11.57 11.65 17.28
C GLN A 3 11.80 12.87 18.19
N ALA A 4 12.28 13.98 17.66
CA ALA A 4 12.55 15.18 18.45
C ALA A 4 11.28 16.03 18.65
N GLU A 5 10.48 16.17 17.59
CA GLU A 5 9.26 16.99 17.59
C GLU A 5 8.05 16.26 18.20
N GLN A 6 8.09 14.94 18.33
CA GLN A 6 7.01 14.03 18.75
C GLN A 6 5.79 14.01 17.82
N GLU A 7 5.40 15.15 17.27
CA GLU A 7 4.32 15.31 16.30
C GLU A 7 4.80 16.15 15.11
N VAL A 8 4.53 15.69 13.88
CA VAL A 8 4.88 16.42 12.67
C VAL A 8 3.68 16.51 11.74
N GLN A 9 3.23 17.72 11.45
CA GLN A 9 2.19 17.97 10.44
C GLN A 9 2.75 17.74 9.04
N THR A 10 2.04 16.95 8.24
CA THR A 10 2.37 16.72 6.83
C THR A 10 1.61 17.70 5.94
N PRO A 11 2.15 18.08 4.76
CA PRO A 11 1.46 18.97 3.82
C PRO A 11 0.10 18.46 3.33
N VAL A 12 -0.15 17.15 3.45
CA VAL A 12 -1.39 16.49 3.04
C VAL A 12 -2.44 16.41 4.16
N GLY A 13 -2.20 17.08 5.29
CA GLY A 13 -3.18 17.24 6.37
C GLY A 13 -3.19 16.13 7.43
N HIS A 14 -2.25 15.18 7.37
CA HIS A 14 -2.09 14.16 8.40
C HIS A 14 -0.98 14.55 9.40
N THR A 15 -1.20 14.27 10.68
CA THR A 15 -0.15 14.36 11.71
C THR A 15 0.56 13.01 11.83
N LEU A 16 1.89 13.01 11.81
CA LEU A 16 2.69 11.86 12.21
C LEU A 16 2.99 11.95 13.70
N TYR A 17 2.82 10.83 14.42
CA TYR A 17 3.06 10.75 15.85
C TYR A 17 4.21 9.78 16.15
N TRP A 18 5.14 10.20 17.00
CA TRP A 18 6.32 9.40 17.36
C TRP A 18 5.95 8.17 18.18
N ASP A 19 5.01 8.30 19.12
CA ASP A 19 4.54 7.18 19.94
C ASP A 19 3.85 6.10 19.08
N TYR A 20 3.06 6.51 18.08
CA TYR A 20 2.46 5.60 17.11
C TYR A 20 3.51 4.90 16.25
N TYR A 21 4.54 5.64 15.81
CA TYR A 21 5.67 5.04 15.09
C TYR A 21 6.37 3.97 15.94
N CYS A 22 6.69 4.28 17.20
CA CYS A 22 7.29 3.32 18.14
C CYS A 22 6.39 2.09 18.34
N TYR A 23 5.09 2.30 18.53
CA TYR A 23 4.12 1.22 18.66
C TYR A 23 4.14 0.29 17.45
N VAL A 24 4.12 0.82 16.23
CA VAL A 24 4.17 0.03 15.00
C VAL A 24 5.50 -0.75 14.88
N GLN A 25 6.62 -0.15 15.27
CA GLN A 25 7.93 -0.83 15.29
C GLN A 25 7.98 -1.98 16.30
N GLU A 26 7.41 -1.77 17.50
CA GLU A 26 7.38 -2.76 18.58
C GLU A 26 6.37 -3.89 18.35
N ASN A 27 5.38 -3.67 17.48
CA ASN A 27 4.31 -4.62 17.19
C ASN A 27 4.30 -5.02 15.70
N PRO A 28 5.37 -5.64 15.18
CA PRO A 28 5.47 -5.97 13.77
C PRO A 28 4.44 -7.04 13.39
N ILE A 29 3.88 -6.93 12.18
CA ILE A 29 3.07 -7.99 11.60
C ILE A 29 3.99 -9.19 11.31
N VAL A 30 3.77 -10.26 12.06
CA VAL A 30 4.48 -11.54 11.91
C VAL A 30 3.62 -12.63 11.29
N ARG A 31 2.29 -12.45 11.29
CA ARG A 31 1.32 -13.39 10.71
C ARG A 31 0.22 -12.61 10.02
N TRP A 32 -0.10 -13.03 8.81
CA TRP A 32 -1.21 -12.48 8.02
C TRP A 32 -2.08 -13.65 7.55
N LYS A 33 -3.28 -13.78 8.13
CA LYS A 33 -4.16 -14.95 7.89
C LYS A 33 -5.24 -14.68 6.85
N SER A 34 -5.48 -13.42 6.51
CA SER A 34 -6.51 -13.04 5.57
C SER A 34 -6.01 -13.29 4.15
N PRO A 35 -6.76 -14.02 3.30
CA PRO A 35 -6.47 -14.06 1.87
C PRO A 35 -6.38 -12.64 1.33
N THR A 36 -5.31 -12.32 0.61
CA THR A 36 -5.04 -10.96 0.14
C THR A 36 -4.52 -10.99 -1.28
N ALA A 37 -5.14 -10.16 -2.12
CA ALA A 37 -4.69 -9.86 -3.46
C ALA A 37 -4.48 -8.34 -3.56
N ILE A 38 -3.35 -7.94 -4.12
CA ILE A 38 -2.92 -6.56 -4.26
C ILE A 38 -2.86 -6.24 -5.75
N LEU A 39 -3.47 -5.13 -6.12
CA LEU A 39 -3.32 -4.53 -7.44
C LEU A 39 -2.48 -3.27 -7.29
N TYR A 40 -1.37 -3.20 -8.02
CA TYR A 40 -0.39 -2.12 -7.93
C TYR A 40 -0.23 -1.43 -9.29
N GLY A 41 -0.19 -0.10 -9.31
CA GLY A 41 0.14 0.66 -10.50
C GLY A 41 1.64 0.87 -10.63
N SER A 42 2.25 0.58 -11.79
CA SER A 42 3.70 0.69 -11.98
C SER A 42 4.24 2.13 -11.87
N GLU A 43 3.38 3.14 -11.93
CA GLU A 43 3.70 4.57 -11.79
C GLU A 43 3.18 5.13 -10.45
N ASP A 44 2.87 4.28 -9.47
CA ASP A 44 2.56 4.70 -8.10
C ASP A 44 3.79 5.39 -7.45
N ASN A 45 3.62 6.67 -7.14
CA ASN A 45 4.63 7.53 -6.52
C ASN A 45 4.39 7.78 -5.02
N VAL A 46 3.40 7.10 -4.43
CA VAL A 46 3.03 7.21 -3.01
C VAL A 46 3.47 5.97 -2.24
N SER A 47 3.23 4.78 -2.81
CA SER A 47 3.62 3.49 -2.22
C SER A 47 4.76 2.87 -3.01
N GLU A 48 5.92 2.75 -2.37
CA GLU A 48 7.11 2.16 -2.99
C GLU A 48 6.89 0.68 -3.35
N PHE A 49 7.21 0.31 -4.59
CA PHE A 49 7.03 -1.05 -5.08
C PHE A 49 7.80 -2.09 -4.25
N ASP A 50 9.01 -1.77 -3.82
CA ASP A 50 9.84 -2.68 -3.02
C ASP A 50 9.18 -3.02 -1.68
N VAL A 51 8.47 -2.07 -1.06
CA VAL A 51 7.73 -2.29 0.18
C VAL A 51 6.51 -3.18 -0.06
N VAL A 52 5.73 -2.89 -1.10
CA VAL A 52 4.53 -3.67 -1.46
C VAL A 52 4.90 -5.10 -1.86
N SER A 53 5.92 -5.27 -2.69
CA SER A 53 6.40 -6.57 -3.15
C SER A 53 7.02 -7.39 -2.02
N ALA A 54 7.79 -6.78 -1.13
CA ALA A 54 8.30 -7.45 0.07
C ALA A 54 7.18 -7.95 0.98
N PHE A 55 6.12 -7.14 1.19
CA PHE A 55 4.94 -7.57 1.94
C PHE A 55 4.22 -8.74 1.26
N ALA A 56 3.97 -8.64 -0.05
CA ALA A 56 3.31 -9.70 -0.80
C ALA A 56 4.09 -11.01 -0.76
N ASN A 57 5.41 -10.94 -0.94
CA ASN A 57 6.30 -12.11 -0.86
C ASN A 57 6.33 -12.72 0.54
N LYS A 58 6.46 -11.89 1.59
CA LYS A 58 6.52 -12.33 2.99
C LYS A 58 5.26 -13.07 3.42
N PHE A 59 4.09 -12.64 2.95
CA PHE A 59 2.79 -13.17 3.37
C PHE A 59 2.07 -13.99 2.30
N HIS A 60 2.74 -14.28 1.18
CA HIS A 60 2.20 -15.03 0.05
C HIS A 60 0.89 -14.43 -0.50
N CYS A 61 0.81 -13.11 -0.57
CA CYS A 61 -0.30 -12.41 -1.19
C CYS A 61 -0.18 -12.49 -2.72
N ALA A 62 -1.31 -12.52 -3.42
CA ALA A 62 -1.30 -12.29 -4.86
C ALA A 62 -0.93 -10.81 -5.12
N LEU A 63 -0.08 -10.56 -6.11
CA LEU A 63 0.30 -9.22 -6.54
C LEU A 63 0.21 -9.15 -8.07
N GLU A 64 -0.62 -8.25 -8.57
CA GLU A 64 -0.77 -7.96 -10.00
C GLU A 64 -0.39 -6.50 -10.26
N ILE A 65 0.39 -6.26 -11.31
CA ILE A 65 0.91 -4.93 -11.65
C ILE A 65 0.19 -4.45 -12.92
N MET A 66 -0.40 -3.26 -12.85
CA MET A 66 -0.87 -2.54 -14.01
C MET A 66 0.25 -1.64 -14.55
N ASP A 67 0.71 -1.94 -15.76
CA ASP A 67 1.62 -1.06 -16.50
C ASP A 67 0.98 0.32 -16.75
N ARG A 68 1.75 1.39 -16.47
CA ARG A 68 1.31 2.80 -16.50
C ARG A 68 0.10 3.10 -15.60
N GLY A 69 -0.11 2.27 -14.59
CA GLY A 69 -1.10 2.51 -13.54
C GLY A 69 -0.54 3.48 -12.50
N GLU A 70 -1.29 4.50 -12.14
CA GLU A 70 -0.94 5.43 -11.05
C GLU A 70 -1.40 4.91 -9.68
N HIS A 71 -1.07 5.61 -8.60
CA HIS A 71 -1.58 5.29 -7.26
C HIS A 71 -3.12 5.31 -7.20
N TYR A 72 -3.73 6.34 -7.80
CA TYR A 72 -5.17 6.46 -7.91
C TYR A 72 -5.63 6.09 -9.31
N PHE A 73 -6.28 4.95 -9.45
CA PHE A 73 -6.88 4.55 -10.72
C PHE A 73 -8.10 5.41 -11.02
N HIS A 74 -8.00 6.20 -12.09
CA HIS A 74 -9.02 7.19 -12.42
C HIS A 74 -9.25 7.35 -13.93
N THR A 75 -8.29 6.94 -14.78
CA THR A 75 -8.50 6.95 -16.22
C THR A 75 -9.44 5.81 -16.66
N PRO A 76 -10.15 5.94 -17.80
CA PRO A 76 -11.00 4.87 -18.32
C PRO A 76 -10.28 3.53 -18.46
N GLU A 77 -9.02 3.55 -18.90
CA GLU A 77 -8.15 2.38 -19.07
C GLU A 77 -7.83 1.74 -17.71
N GLN A 78 -7.39 2.53 -16.73
CA GLN A 78 -7.10 2.06 -15.37
C GLN A 78 -8.33 1.46 -14.70
N LEU A 79 -9.48 2.14 -14.82
CA LEU A 79 -10.74 1.64 -14.26
C LEU A 79 -11.23 0.37 -14.97
N SER A 80 -10.94 0.22 -16.27
CA SER A 80 -11.25 -1.01 -17.00
C SER A 80 -10.42 -2.18 -16.49
N PHE A 81 -9.10 -1.99 -16.34
CA PHE A 81 -8.19 -2.98 -15.78
C PHE A 81 -8.61 -3.37 -14.36
N TYR A 82 -8.85 -2.38 -13.50
CA TYR A 82 -9.34 -2.58 -12.13
C TYR A 82 -10.61 -3.42 -12.08
N ARG A 83 -11.61 -3.14 -12.93
CA ARG A 83 -12.85 -3.93 -12.98
C ARG A 83 -12.60 -5.38 -13.41
N GLN A 84 -11.68 -5.62 -14.33
CA GLN A 84 -11.30 -6.98 -14.73
C GLN A 84 -10.61 -7.72 -13.57
N TRP A 85 -9.71 -7.04 -12.89
CA TRP A 85 -9.03 -7.57 -11.70
C TRP A 85 -10.03 -7.92 -10.59
N LEU A 86 -10.98 -7.03 -10.27
CA LEU A 86 -12.05 -7.32 -9.30
C LEU A 86 -12.85 -8.57 -9.68
N LYS A 87 -13.20 -8.72 -10.95
CA LYS A 87 -13.95 -9.90 -11.42
C LYS A 87 -13.20 -11.22 -11.24
N LYS A 88 -11.87 -11.20 -11.25
CA LYS A 88 -11.00 -12.37 -11.05
C LYS A 88 -10.84 -12.74 -9.56
N HIS A 89 -10.98 -11.76 -8.67
CA HIS A 89 -10.66 -11.93 -7.25
C HIS A 89 -11.87 -11.87 -6.30
N LEU A 90 -13.03 -11.39 -6.76
CA LEU A 90 -14.26 -11.29 -5.95
C LEU A 90 -15.41 -12.17 -6.44
N ASN A 91 -15.29 -12.80 -7.62
CA ASN A 91 -16.28 -13.76 -8.13
C ASN A 91 -15.83 -15.20 -7.95
#